data_AF-A0A958R0D9-F1
#
_entry.id   AF-A0A958R0D9-F1
#
_cell.length_a   1.000
_cell.length_b   1.000
_cell.length_c   1.000
_cell.angle_alpha   90.00
_cell.angle_beta   90.00
_cell.angle_gamma   90.00
#
_symmetry.space_group_name_H-M   'P 1'
#
loop_
_entity.id
_entity.type
_entity.pdbx_description
1 polymer ?
#
loop_
_entity_poly.entity_id
_entity_poly.type
_entity_poly.pdbx_seq_one_letter_code
_entity_poly.pdbx_strand_id
1 'polypeptide(L)'
;MHRKRIFTTLTIAGLLFLTGSLFNSCSDVEFSTPDPSQVNNGIDPNGCTGPDCPQFCEGKECEPCYTNNCGEPKHPVPYSSNFTVPTSSAKADILMILDNSGSMEPEHQKLAERLENLVDVLNTNGVDWQICYTLTHTVNENGSLKSDAGAIRDWYEHTVGWNYRSTGSKVLRKDTPDAKRIFGDTLGTLAVWDFGKGSGNEQAIVAASHAVERVSSGECFRPDAALAMVIVTDEDQKSCGGRCMTKPDELAPYPGRPLTDYTNQYRPLNQNDNPQTLVAKIQAKWPQKPFTGHSISILRNDRACYDAQDKDHPAFYGHIIQSLSDITDGIKGNICAADYASQLTAIGQRTVTSLGSVTLRCAPSSVEKIEITPNPNGSVPTVAGDKVYFNPPLPEGTKVKVDYTCME
;
A
#
# COMPACT_ATOMS: atom_id res chain seq x y z
N MET A 1 1.38 -53.62 -30.68
CA MET A 1 0.96 -52.41 -31.42
C MET A 1 2.00 -51.31 -31.21
N HIS A 2 2.91 -51.14 -32.17
CA HIS A 2 3.95 -50.11 -32.14
C HIS A 2 3.43 -48.82 -32.78
N ARG A 3 3.53 -47.69 -32.09
CA ARG A 3 3.34 -46.35 -32.67
C ARG A 3 4.67 -45.62 -32.74
N LYS A 4 5.20 -45.47 -33.96
CA LYS A 4 6.29 -44.55 -34.31
C LYS A 4 5.75 -43.12 -34.31
N ARG A 5 6.47 -42.20 -33.66
CA ARG A 5 6.28 -40.75 -33.81
C ARG A 5 7.26 -40.24 -34.87
N ILE A 6 6.74 -39.51 -35.85
CA ILE A 6 7.48 -38.80 -36.89
C ILE A 6 7.63 -37.35 -36.42
N PHE A 7 8.87 -36.85 -36.35
CA PHE A 7 9.18 -35.43 -36.19
C PHE A 7 9.36 -34.81 -37.57
N THR A 8 8.58 -33.77 -37.87
CA THR A 8 8.75 -32.95 -39.07
C THR A 8 9.29 -31.59 -38.65
N THR A 9 10.53 -31.31 -39.04
CA THR A 9 11.22 -30.02 -38.86
C THR A 9 10.71 -29.04 -39.90
N LEU A 10 10.15 -27.90 -39.47
CA LEU A 10 9.72 -26.82 -40.35
C LEU A 10 10.80 -25.74 -40.38
N THR A 11 11.42 -25.55 -41.54
CA THR A 11 12.38 -24.47 -41.83
C THR A 11 11.61 -23.29 -42.40
N ILE A 12 11.64 -22.13 -41.76
CA ILE A 12 11.10 -20.89 -42.32
C ILE A 12 12.27 -20.02 -42.80
N ALA A 13 12.31 -19.84 -44.12
CA ALA A 13 13.21 -18.94 -44.82
C ALA A 13 12.69 -17.49 -44.77
N GLY A 14 13.62 -16.55 -44.84
CA GLY A 14 13.40 -15.13 -44.59
C GLY A 14 12.66 -14.36 -45.68
N LEU A 15 12.30 -13.13 -45.32
CA LEU A 15 11.89 -12.09 -46.25
C LEU A 15 12.49 -10.74 -45.80
N LEU A 16 13.48 -10.28 -46.54
CA LEU A 16 13.91 -8.87 -46.62
C LEU A 16 12.83 -8.10 -47.38
N PHE A 17 12.44 -6.88 -46.96
CA PHE A 17 12.07 -5.80 -47.89
C PHE A 17 12.13 -4.41 -47.22
N LEU A 18 13.06 -3.61 -47.77
CA LEU A 18 13.08 -2.17 -48.05
C LEU A 18 12.68 -1.10 -47.01
N THR A 19 13.69 -0.27 -46.75
CA THR A 19 13.67 1.11 -46.26
C THR A 19 12.93 2.06 -47.21
N GLY A 20 12.09 2.93 -46.65
CA GLY A 20 11.49 4.06 -47.35
C GLY A 20 11.27 5.23 -46.39
N SER A 21 12.13 6.23 -46.48
CA SER A 21 12.08 7.49 -45.74
C SER A 21 11.02 8.43 -46.34
N LEU A 22 10.12 8.95 -45.51
CA LEU A 22 9.26 10.09 -45.87
C LEU A 22 9.41 11.16 -44.79
N PHE A 23 10.10 12.23 -45.17
CA PHE A 23 10.07 13.53 -44.50
C PHE A 23 8.71 14.16 -44.76
N ASN A 24 8.00 14.57 -43.71
CA ASN A 24 6.93 15.55 -43.81
C ASN A 24 7.23 16.71 -42.88
N SER A 25 7.17 17.89 -43.49
CA SER A 25 7.46 19.22 -42.97
C SER A 25 6.48 19.67 -41.89
N CYS A 26 7.01 20.31 -40.85
CA CYS A 26 6.26 21.12 -39.90
C CYS A 26 5.76 22.40 -40.59
N SER A 27 4.48 22.72 -40.42
CA SER A 27 3.92 24.04 -40.69
C SER A 27 3.73 24.80 -39.38
N ASP A 28 4.06 26.09 -39.39
CA ASP A 28 3.98 27.01 -38.26
C ASP A 28 2.53 27.19 -37.77
N VAL A 29 2.37 27.23 -36.44
CA VAL A 29 1.12 27.58 -35.76
C VAL A 29 1.22 29.04 -35.32
N GLU A 30 0.49 29.94 -35.99
CA GLU A 30 0.26 31.30 -35.52
C GLU A 30 -0.75 31.28 -34.36
N PHE A 31 -0.34 31.80 -33.19
CA PHE A 31 -1.25 32.10 -32.09
C PHE A 31 -1.71 33.56 -32.19
N SER A 32 -2.99 33.78 -32.49
CA SER A 32 -3.62 35.10 -32.35
C SER A 32 -3.95 35.36 -30.88
N THR A 33 -3.44 36.44 -30.31
CA THR A 33 -3.83 36.92 -28.98
C THR A 33 -5.25 37.51 -29.00
N PRO A 34 -6.12 37.24 -28.01
CA PRO A 34 -7.43 37.88 -27.93
C PRO A 34 -7.36 39.37 -27.56
N ASP A 35 -8.26 40.13 -28.17
CA ASP A 35 -8.55 41.55 -27.99
C ASP A 35 -8.93 41.91 -26.53
N PRO A 36 -8.28 42.91 -25.89
CA PRO A 36 -8.54 43.29 -24.50
C PRO A 36 -9.73 44.24 -24.28
N SER A 37 -10.68 44.36 -25.23
CA SER A 37 -11.75 45.37 -25.17
C SER A 37 -13.19 44.86 -24.90
N GLN A 38 -13.35 43.82 -24.07
CA GLN A 38 -14.67 43.39 -23.56
C GLN A 38 -14.68 43.27 -22.02
N VAL A 39 -14.65 44.40 -21.33
CA VAL A 39 -14.96 44.47 -19.88
C VAL A 39 -16.47 44.61 -19.72
N ASN A 40 -17.15 43.47 -19.56
CA ASN A 40 -18.54 43.46 -19.10
C ASN A 40 -18.56 43.38 -17.56
N ASN A 41 -19.26 44.32 -16.94
CA ASN A 41 -19.63 44.32 -15.53
C ASN A 41 -20.54 43.10 -15.25
N GLY A 42 -19.92 41.98 -14.88
CA GLY A 42 -20.58 40.75 -14.49
C GLY A 42 -20.26 40.41 -13.05
N ILE A 43 -21.31 40.26 -12.25
CA ILE A 43 -21.31 39.76 -10.88
C ILE A 43 -20.56 38.41 -10.85
N ASP A 44 -19.55 38.31 -9.99
CA ASP A 44 -18.82 37.06 -9.73
C ASP A 44 -19.77 36.02 -9.10
N PRO A 45 -19.97 34.84 -9.71
CA PRO A 45 -20.80 33.77 -9.15
C PRO A 45 -20.22 33.12 -7.88
N ASN A 46 -19.01 33.52 -7.42
CA ASN A 46 -18.32 32.88 -6.29
C ASN A 46 -18.37 33.64 -4.96
N GLY A 47 -19.13 34.74 -4.84
CA GLY A 47 -19.66 35.20 -3.55
C GLY A 47 -18.66 35.55 -2.42
N CYS A 48 -17.37 35.80 -2.70
CA CYS A 48 -16.43 36.28 -1.68
C CYS A 48 -16.21 37.80 -1.81
N THR A 49 -17.05 38.59 -1.13
CA THR A 49 -16.80 40.03 -0.91
C THR A 49 -16.64 40.32 0.58
N GLY A 50 -15.40 40.48 1.04
CA GLY A 50 -15.08 40.88 2.41
C GLY A 50 -13.58 41.13 2.62
N PRO A 51 -13.19 41.97 3.60
CA PRO A 51 -11.80 42.35 3.87
C PRO A 51 -10.90 41.22 4.41
N ASP A 52 -11.46 40.03 4.67
CA ASP A 52 -10.75 38.86 5.21
C ASP A 52 -10.34 37.83 4.15
N CYS A 53 -10.34 38.20 2.86
CA CYS A 53 -9.82 37.34 1.79
C CYS A 53 -8.33 37.64 1.57
N PRO A 54 -7.38 36.79 2.01
CA PRO A 54 -5.97 37.03 1.78
C PRO A 54 -5.67 36.94 0.27
N GLN A 55 -5.34 38.09 -0.33
CA GLN A 55 -4.80 38.19 -1.68
C GLN A 55 -3.40 37.56 -1.72
N PHE A 56 -3.33 36.25 -1.92
CA PHE A 56 -2.09 35.57 -2.32
C PHE A 56 -2.40 34.45 -3.31
N CYS A 57 -2.74 34.85 -4.55
CA CYS A 57 -2.72 33.97 -5.73
C CYS A 57 -1.75 34.60 -6.75
N GLU A 58 -0.43 34.48 -6.53
CA GLU A 58 0.56 34.72 -7.60
C GLU A 58 0.68 33.46 -8.49
N GLY A 59 -0.11 33.41 -9.57
CA GLY A 59 0.28 32.70 -10.79
C GLY A 59 0.06 31.19 -10.88
N LYS A 60 -0.76 30.56 -10.03
CA LYS A 60 -1.27 29.19 -10.27
C LYS A 60 -2.78 29.15 -10.05
N GLU A 61 -3.48 28.41 -10.91
CA GLU A 61 -4.93 28.19 -10.86
C GLU A 61 -5.35 27.81 -9.42
N CYS A 62 -6.11 28.70 -8.79
CA CYS A 62 -6.61 28.49 -7.43
C CYS A 62 -7.79 27.51 -7.53
N GLU A 63 -7.58 26.24 -7.17
CA GLU A 63 -8.69 25.29 -7.01
C GLU A 63 -9.71 25.88 -6.00
N PRO A 64 -11.02 25.81 -6.28
CA PRO A 64 -12.01 26.39 -5.40
C PRO A 64 -11.99 25.69 -4.04
N CYS A 65 -11.61 26.44 -3.00
CA CYS A 65 -11.70 26.04 -1.60
C CYS A 65 -13.18 25.87 -1.22
N TYR A 66 -13.74 24.68 -1.42
CA TYR A 66 -15.13 24.36 -1.06
C TYR A 66 -15.40 24.18 0.44
N THR A 67 -14.45 24.53 1.32
CA THR A 67 -14.66 24.54 2.76
C THR A 67 -14.01 25.76 3.40
N ASN A 68 -14.77 26.53 4.19
CA ASN A 68 -14.32 27.69 4.99
C ASN A 68 -13.34 27.33 6.13
N ASN A 69 -12.59 26.25 6.02
CA ASN A 69 -11.51 25.89 6.93
C ASN A 69 -10.18 26.25 6.28
N CYS A 70 -9.85 27.54 6.29
CA CYS A 70 -8.44 27.92 6.31
C CYS A 70 -7.88 27.35 7.61
N GLY A 71 -7.22 26.19 7.54
CA GLY A 71 -6.65 25.55 8.72
C GLY A 71 -5.80 26.56 9.49
N GLU A 72 -5.92 26.57 10.82
CA GLU A 72 -5.09 27.44 11.66
C GLU A 72 -3.61 27.30 11.25
N PRO A 73 -2.82 28.40 11.28
CA PRO A 73 -1.41 28.33 10.95
C PRO A 73 -0.74 27.24 11.79
N LYS A 74 -0.01 26.33 11.13
CA LYS A 74 0.69 25.28 11.88
C LYS A 74 1.74 25.91 12.79
N HIS A 75 1.77 25.51 14.05
CA HIS A 75 2.71 26.03 15.04
C HIS A 75 3.72 24.95 15.46
N PRO A 76 4.97 25.35 15.81
CA PRO A 76 5.94 24.41 16.33
C PRO A 76 5.54 23.92 17.73
N VAL A 77 5.40 22.60 17.91
CA VAL A 77 5.06 21.96 19.19
C VAL A 77 6.21 21.04 19.62
N PRO A 78 6.85 21.29 20.77
CA PRO A 78 7.95 20.45 21.25
C PRO A 78 7.43 19.14 21.88
N TYR A 79 8.17 18.06 21.66
CA TYR A 79 7.92 16.72 22.17
C TYR A 79 9.18 16.12 22.79
N SER A 80 8.97 15.30 23.82
CA SER A 80 10.01 14.47 24.42
C SER A 80 9.49 13.04 24.52
N SER A 81 10.10 12.13 23.75
CA SER A 81 9.69 10.72 23.67
C SER A 81 10.74 9.82 24.29
N ASN A 82 10.29 8.84 25.08
CA ASN A 82 11.14 7.86 25.72
C ASN A 82 10.79 6.47 25.20
N PHE A 83 11.79 5.77 24.68
CA PHE A 83 11.69 4.42 24.15
C PHE A 83 12.61 3.50 24.93
N THR A 84 12.20 2.24 25.06
CA THR A 84 13.09 1.16 25.49
C THR A 84 13.09 0.13 24.39
N VAL A 85 14.27 -0.20 23.87
CA VAL A 85 14.42 -1.27 22.87
C VAL A 85 13.90 -2.55 23.53
N PRO A 86 12.85 -3.19 22.97
CA PRO A 86 12.25 -4.36 23.56
C PRO A 86 13.29 -5.47 23.78
N THR A 87 13.11 -6.27 24.83
CA THR A 87 13.97 -7.41 25.19
C THR A 87 13.82 -8.62 24.27
N SER A 88 13.44 -8.40 23.01
CA SER A 88 13.26 -9.45 22.00
C SER A 88 13.47 -8.91 20.59
N SER A 89 14.52 -8.12 20.37
CA SER A 89 14.65 -7.14 19.27
C SER A 89 14.63 -7.71 17.85
N ALA A 90 14.48 -9.01 17.69
CA ALA A 90 14.32 -9.66 16.39
C ALA A 90 12.90 -10.24 16.17
N LYS A 91 11.82 -9.68 16.72
CA LYS A 91 10.45 -10.15 16.43
C LYS A 91 9.71 -9.28 15.43
N ALA A 92 9.11 -9.88 14.41
CA ALA A 92 8.27 -9.19 13.43
C ALA A 92 6.92 -9.89 13.24
N ASP A 93 5.84 -9.13 13.29
CA ASP A 93 4.50 -9.57 12.93
C ASP A 93 4.16 -8.97 11.57
N ILE A 94 3.77 -9.83 10.63
CA ILE A 94 3.43 -9.44 9.27
C ILE A 94 1.94 -9.70 9.07
N LEU A 95 1.19 -8.65 8.76
CA LEU A 95 -0.19 -8.76 8.32
C LEU A 95 -0.24 -8.60 6.80
N MET A 96 -0.60 -9.67 6.11
CA MET A 96 -0.96 -9.61 4.69
C MET A 96 -2.41 -9.16 4.58
N ILE A 97 -2.68 -8.13 3.79
CA ILE A 97 -4.02 -7.66 3.47
C ILE A 97 -4.23 -7.95 1.99
N LEU A 98 -5.02 -8.98 1.72
CA LEU A 98 -5.12 -9.59 0.41
C LEU A 98 -6.46 -9.24 -0.23
N ASP A 99 -6.38 -8.74 -1.45
CA ASP A 99 -7.52 -8.58 -2.31
C ASP A 99 -7.95 -9.92 -2.89
N ASN A 100 -9.16 -10.33 -2.53
CA ASN A 100 -9.76 -11.60 -2.91
C ASN A 100 -10.75 -11.45 -4.06
N SER A 101 -10.67 -10.38 -4.84
CA SER A 101 -11.40 -10.26 -6.10
C SER A 101 -10.93 -11.31 -7.11
N GLY A 102 -11.78 -11.61 -8.10
CA GLY A 102 -11.44 -12.58 -9.15
C GLY A 102 -10.28 -12.14 -10.04
N SER A 103 -10.09 -10.83 -10.22
CA SER A 103 -8.97 -10.27 -11.01
C SER A 103 -7.61 -10.52 -10.36
N MET A 104 -7.57 -10.78 -9.06
CA MET A 104 -6.35 -11.05 -8.30
C MET A 104 -5.86 -12.50 -8.41
N GLU A 105 -6.55 -13.41 -9.11
CA GLU A 105 -6.10 -14.81 -9.25
C GLU A 105 -4.66 -14.95 -9.78
N PRO A 106 -4.26 -14.31 -10.88
CA PRO A 106 -2.88 -14.42 -11.38
C PRO A 106 -1.87 -13.83 -10.37
N GLU A 107 -2.30 -12.85 -9.59
CA GLU A 107 -1.46 -12.07 -8.69
C GLU A 107 -1.20 -12.85 -7.39
N HIS A 108 -2.20 -13.60 -6.95
CA HIS A 108 -2.06 -14.61 -5.91
C HIS A 108 -1.05 -15.70 -6.28
N GLN A 109 -1.01 -16.15 -7.54
CA GLN A 109 -0.03 -17.15 -7.99
C GLN A 109 1.40 -16.59 -7.92
N LYS A 110 1.62 -15.37 -8.45
CA LYS A 110 2.93 -14.68 -8.36
C LYS A 110 3.38 -14.48 -6.91
N LEU A 111 2.45 -14.12 -6.02
CA LEU A 111 2.73 -13.95 -4.60
C LEU A 111 3.08 -15.29 -3.92
N ALA A 112 2.32 -16.36 -4.20
CA ALA A 112 2.55 -17.69 -3.66
C ALA A 112 3.93 -18.24 -4.00
N GLU A 113 4.39 -18.03 -5.23
CA GLU A 113 5.67 -18.52 -5.71
C GLU A 113 6.87 -17.86 -5.00
N ARG A 114 6.69 -16.64 -4.47
CA ARG A 114 7.79 -15.78 -4.02
C ARG A 114 7.78 -15.42 -2.53
N LEU A 115 6.90 -16.01 -1.71
CA LEU A 115 6.92 -15.79 -0.26
C LEU A 115 8.31 -16.10 0.35
N GLU A 116 9.00 -17.11 -0.19
CA GLU A 116 10.34 -17.50 0.28
C GLU A 116 11.33 -16.33 0.31
N ASN A 117 11.24 -15.42 -0.65
CA ASN A 117 12.10 -14.23 -0.70
C ASN A 117 11.92 -13.32 0.53
N LEU A 118 10.70 -13.19 1.03
CA LEU A 118 10.41 -12.44 2.26
C LEU A 118 10.98 -13.19 3.47
N VAL A 119 10.61 -14.46 3.64
CA VAL A 119 10.97 -15.22 4.84
C VAL A 119 12.46 -15.55 4.92
N ASP A 120 13.16 -15.70 3.79
CA ASP A 120 14.61 -15.94 3.75
C ASP A 120 15.39 -14.74 4.27
N VAL A 121 14.96 -13.51 3.92
CA VAL A 121 15.56 -12.29 4.48
C VAL A 121 15.36 -12.27 5.99
N LEU A 122 14.15 -12.57 6.48
CA LEU A 122 13.85 -12.59 7.92
C LEU A 122 14.67 -13.68 8.64
N ASN A 123 14.74 -14.89 8.06
CA ASN A 123 15.48 -16.02 8.61
C ASN A 123 16.98 -15.75 8.68
N THR A 124 17.56 -15.21 7.60
CA THR A 124 18.99 -14.86 7.51
C THR A 124 19.37 -13.80 8.55
N ASN A 125 18.45 -12.89 8.87
CA ASN A 125 18.65 -11.87 9.90
C ASN A 125 18.20 -12.32 11.31
N GLY A 126 17.94 -13.61 11.51
CA GLY A 126 17.60 -14.15 12.82
C GLY A 126 16.24 -13.72 13.37
N VAL A 127 15.36 -13.17 12.53
CA VAL A 127 14.05 -12.66 12.95
C VAL A 127 13.13 -13.82 13.33
N ASP A 128 12.49 -13.74 14.49
CA ASP A 128 11.33 -14.51 14.94
C ASP A 128 10.07 -13.86 14.36
N TRP A 129 9.69 -14.31 13.17
CA TRP A 129 8.57 -13.75 12.43
C TRP A 129 7.29 -14.58 12.59
N GLN A 130 6.16 -13.90 12.49
CA GLN A 130 4.87 -14.54 12.26
C GLN A 130 4.09 -13.78 11.19
N ILE A 131 3.36 -14.50 10.34
CA ILE A 131 2.54 -13.97 9.25
C ILE A 131 1.09 -14.36 9.51
N CYS A 132 0.19 -13.40 9.42
CA CYS A 132 -1.25 -13.62 9.36
C CYS A 132 -1.81 -12.90 8.14
N TYR A 133 -3.08 -13.17 7.83
CA TYR A 133 -3.73 -12.44 6.76
C TYR A 133 -5.18 -12.09 7.07
N THR A 134 -5.63 -11.02 6.44
CA THR A 134 -7.03 -10.60 6.34
C THR A 134 -7.33 -10.25 4.89
N LEU A 135 -8.61 -10.04 4.58
CA LEU A 135 -9.09 -9.68 3.26
C LEU A 135 -9.53 -8.21 3.20
N THR A 136 -9.45 -7.61 2.03
CA THR A 136 -9.88 -6.22 1.75
C THR A 136 -11.41 -6.06 1.72
N HIS A 137 -12.16 -7.13 1.48
CA HIS A 137 -13.62 -7.12 1.42
C HIS A 137 -14.26 -7.00 2.83
N THR A 138 -14.54 -5.78 3.27
CA THR A 138 -15.04 -5.48 4.63
C THR A 138 -16.52 -5.16 4.74
N VAL A 139 -17.24 -4.94 3.64
CA VAL A 139 -18.66 -4.54 3.67
C VAL A 139 -19.56 -5.53 2.94
N ASN A 140 -20.82 -5.61 3.35
CA ASN A 140 -21.87 -6.34 2.64
C ASN A 140 -22.30 -5.57 1.37
N GLU A 141 -23.08 -6.22 0.50
CA GLU A 141 -23.63 -5.59 -0.72
C GLU A 141 -24.43 -4.31 -0.44
N ASN A 142 -25.11 -4.24 0.71
CA ASN A 142 -25.84 -3.06 1.17
C ASN A 142 -24.95 -1.94 1.75
N GLY A 143 -23.62 -2.10 1.72
CA GLY A 143 -22.63 -1.15 2.24
C GLY A 143 -22.40 -1.19 3.76
N SER A 144 -23.13 -2.02 4.51
CA SER A 144 -22.89 -2.19 5.95
C SER A 144 -21.59 -2.97 6.21
N LEU A 145 -20.88 -2.64 7.29
CA LEU A 145 -19.67 -3.37 7.68
C LEU A 145 -20.00 -4.84 7.99
N LYS A 146 -19.20 -5.77 7.48
CA LYS A 146 -19.28 -7.18 7.82
C LYS A 146 -18.91 -7.41 9.28
N SER A 147 -19.56 -8.37 9.92
CA SER A 147 -19.24 -8.76 11.30
C SER A 147 -17.83 -9.34 11.46
N ASP A 148 -17.24 -9.81 10.37
CA ASP A 148 -15.88 -10.35 10.27
C ASP A 148 -14.92 -9.45 9.48
N ALA A 149 -15.26 -8.17 9.27
CA ALA A 149 -14.35 -7.19 8.69
C ALA A 149 -13.02 -7.15 9.46
N GLY A 150 -11.90 -7.26 8.75
CA GLY A 150 -10.56 -7.31 9.35
C GLY A 150 -10.27 -8.56 10.18
N ALA A 151 -11.12 -9.59 10.17
CA ALA A 151 -10.86 -10.81 10.91
C ALA A 151 -9.67 -11.57 10.32
N ILE A 152 -8.70 -11.92 11.17
CA ILE A 152 -7.61 -12.81 10.79
C ILE A 152 -8.19 -14.18 10.43
N ARG A 153 -7.78 -14.69 9.26
CA ARG A 153 -8.29 -15.92 8.67
C ARG A 153 -7.38 -17.11 8.98
N ASP A 154 -7.98 -18.29 8.94
CA ASP A 154 -7.23 -19.54 9.07
C ASP A 154 -6.42 -19.79 7.81
N TRP A 155 -5.21 -20.33 7.95
CA TRP A 155 -4.45 -20.86 6.84
C TRP A 155 -5.02 -22.20 6.39
N TYR A 156 -4.91 -22.49 5.10
CA TYR A 156 -5.40 -23.70 4.45
C TYR A 156 -4.27 -24.52 3.86
N GLU A 157 -4.49 -25.82 3.77
CA GLU A 157 -3.61 -26.72 3.03
C GLU A 157 -4.40 -27.53 2.00
N HIS A 158 -3.77 -27.75 0.87
CA HIS A 158 -4.28 -28.60 -0.20
C HIS A 158 -4.20 -30.06 0.24
N THR A 159 -5.25 -30.81 -0.08
CA THR A 159 -5.31 -32.25 0.25
C THR A 159 -5.26 -33.07 -1.03
N VAL A 160 -6.39 -33.27 -1.69
CA VAL A 160 -6.50 -34.01 -2.95
C VAL A 160 -7.54 -33.37 -3.85
N GLY A 161 -7.27 -33.32 -5.15
CA GLY A 161 -8.17 -32.71 -6.13
C GLY A 161 -8.35 -31.21 -5.88
N TRP A 162 -9.59 -30.75 -5.72
CA TRP A 162 -9.92 -29.34 -5.41
C TRP A 162 -10.21 -29.11 -3.92
N ASN A 163 -9.85 -30.05 -3.06
CA ASN A 163 -10.20 -29.99 -1.64
C ASN A 163 -9.09 -29.33 -0.82
N TYR A 164 -9.47 -28.33 -0.05
CA TYR A 164 -8.63 -27.66 0.93
C TYR A 164 -9.20 -27.89 2.33
N ARG A 165 -8.32 -27.95 3.34
CA ARG A 165 -8.72 -27.99 4.74
C ARG A 165 -8.05 -26.87 5.51
N SER A 166 -8.78 -26.27 6.45
CA SER A 166 -8.18 -25.35 7.42
C SER A 166 -7.14 -26.10 8.23
N THR A 167 -5.98 -25.47 8.43
CA THR A 167 -4.94 -25.92 9.35
C THR A 167 -5.34 -25.71 10.81
N GLY A 168 -6.42 -24.98 11.08
CA GLY A 168 -6.83 -24.53 12.41
C GLY A 168 -5.94 -23.43 12.99
N SER A 169 -4.89 -23.01 12.27
CA SER A 169 -4.01 -21.91 12.67
C SER A 169 -4.33 -20.66 11.88
N LYS A 170 -4.31 -19.52 12.57
CA LYS A 170 -4.42 -18.17 11.98
C LYS A 170 -3.07 -17.51 11.74
N VAL A 171 -1.99 -18.18 12.14
CA VAL A 171 -0.65 -17.62 12.19
C VAL A 171 0.33 -18.63 11.60
N LEU A 172 1.04 -18.22 10.55
CA LEU A 172 2.26 -18.90 10.10
C LEU A 172 3.43 -18.37 10.89
N ARG A 173 4.25 -19.24 11.42
CA ARG A 173 5.42 -18.90 12.24
C ARG A 173 6.69 -19.39 11.55
N LYS A 174 7.83 -18.86 11.98
CA LYS A 174 9.16 -19.31 11.57
C LYS A 174 9.35 -20.83 11.63
N ASP A 175 8.78 -21.48 12.64
CA ASP A 175 8.88 -22.91 12.90
C ASP A 175 7.70 -23.72 12.34
N THR A 176 6.76 -23.09 11.62
CA THR A 176 5.65 -23.80 10.99
C THR A 176 6.16 -24.72 9.89
N PRO A 177 5.95 -26.05 9.98
CA PRO A 177 6.32 -26.98 8.92
C PRO A 177 5.62 -26.61 7.61
N ASP A 178 6.36 -26.67 6.50
CA ASP A 178 5.84 -26.38 5.15
C ASP A 178 5.14 -25.02 5.00
N ALA A 179 5.56 -23.98 5.75
CA ALA A 179 4.94 -22.66 5.71
C ALA A 179 4.74 -22.09 4.29
N LYS A 180 5.71 -22.32 3.38
CA LYS A 180 5.60 -21.92 1.96
C LYS A 180 4.43 -22.61 1.27
N ARG A 181 4.29 -23.92 1.45
CA ARG A 181 3.20 -24.71 0.86
C ARG A 181 1.86 -24.25 1.42
N ILE A 182 1.74 -24.11 2.73
CA ILE A 182 0.50 -23.65 3.40
C ILE A 182 0.10 -22.26 2.88
N PHE A 183 1.06 -21.34 2.75
CA PHE A 183 0.80 -20.02 2.20
C PHE A 183 0.31 -20.09 0.75
N GLY A 184 1.00 -20.85 -0.11
CA GLY A 184 0.61 -21.03 -1.51
C GLY A 184 -0.76 -21.70 -1.68
N ASP A 185 -1.01 -22.77 -0.92
CA ASP A 185 -2.30 -23.47 -0.89
C ASP A 185 -3.43 -22.52 -0.45
N THR A 186 -3.17 -21.67 0.54
CA THR A 186 -4.11 -20.66 1.02
C THR A 186 -4.44 -19.64 -0.06
N LEU A 187 -3.44 -19.11 -0.77
CA LEU A 187 -3.68 -18.19 -1.89
C LEU A 187 -4.46 -18.88 -3.03
N GLY A 188 -4.20 -20.17 -3.28
CA GLY A 188 -5.00 -20.99 -4.18
C GLY A 188 -6.47 -21.10 -3.78
N THR A 189 -6.80 -21.05 -2.47
CA THR A 189 -8.20 -21.04 -2.00
C THR A 189 -8.93 -19.73 -2.29
N LEU A 190 -8.21 -18.61 -2.29
CA LEU A 190 -8.80 -17.28 -2.54
C LEU A 190 -9.31 -17.17 -3.99
N ALA A 191 -8.65 -17.87 -4.92
CA ALA A 191 -9.02 -17.91 -6.34
C ALA A 191 -10.21 -18.84 -6.67
N VAL A 192 -10.41 -19.93 -5.91
CA VAL A 192 -11.24 -21.08 -6.37
C VAL A 192 -12.66 -21.10 -5.79
N TRP A 193 -12.92 -20.44 -4.66
CA TRP A 193 -14.17 -20.61 -3.89
C TRP A 193 -14.98 -19.33 -3.79
N ASP A 194 -16.20 -19.38 -3.26
CA ASP A 194 -17.08 -18.23 -2.94
C ASP A 194 -16.40 -17.15 -2.05
N PHE A 195 -15.17 -17.40 -1.59
CA PHE A 195 -14.21 -16.41 -1.10
C PHE A 195 -13.78 -15.40 -2.18
N GLY A 196 -13.71 -15.79 -3.46
CA GLY A 196 -13.42 -15.00 -4.65
C GLY A 196 -14.54 -14.05 -5.10
N LYS A 197 -15.67 -14.01 -4.37
CA LYS A 197 -16.66 -12.92 -4.50
C LYS A 197 -16.20 -11.71 -3.70
N GLY A 198 -14.97 -11.25 -3.96
CA GLY A 198 -14.59 -9.88 -3.64
C GLY A 198 -15.69 -8.96 -4.14
N SER A 199 -16.14 -8.04 -3.29
CA SER A 199 -16.95 -6.94 -3.79
C SER A 199 -16.00 -6.04 -4.56
N GLY A 200 -16.39 -5.44 -5.69
CA GLY A 200 -15.62 -4.33 -6.30
C GLY A 200 -15.63 -3.07 -5.44
N ASN A 201 -15.37 -3.21 -4.15
CA ASN A 201 -15.34 -2.23 -3.07
C ASN A 201 -14.32 -2.74 -2.05
N GLU A 202 -13.06 -2.78 -2.48
CA GLU A 202 -11.97 -3.31 -1.69
C GLU A 202 -11.45 -2.24 -0.72
N GLN A 203 -11.37 -2.57 0.58
CA GLN A 203 -11.14 -1.58 1.65
C GLN A 203 -9.96 -1.96 2.53
N ALA A 204 -8.77 -2.06 1.95
CA ALA A 204 -7.57 -2.51 2.66
C ALA A 204 -7.24 -1.71 3.95
N ILE A 205 -7.40 -0.38 3.95
CA ILE A 205 -7.12 0.45 5.14
C ILE A 205 -8.13 0.18 6.27
N VAL A 206 -9.40 -0.02 5.92
CA VAL A 206 -10.47 -0.37 6.86
C VAL A 206 -10.26 -1.78 7.39
N ALA A 207 -9.89 -2.73 6.52
CA ALA A 207 -9.56 -4.10 6.90
C ALA A 207 -8.40 -4.15 7.90
N ALA A 208 -7.31 -3.43 7.60
CA ALA A 208 -6.15 -3.31 8.49
C ALA A 208 -6.53 -2.68 9.83
N SER A 209 -7.35 -1.62 9.82
CA SER A 209 -7.83 -0.95 11.04
C SER A 209 -8.61 -1.92 11.93
N HIS A 210 -9.56 -2.67 11.36
CA HIS A 210 -10.34 -3.63 12.11
C HIS A 210 -9.50 -4.85 12.55
N ALA A 211 -8.51 -5.28 11.78
CA ALA A 211 -7.57 -6.30 12.22
C ALA A 211 -6.85 -5.85 13.49
N VAL A 212 -6.33 -4.62 13.50
CA VAL A 212 -5.69 -4.02 14.68
C VAL A 212 -6.66 -3.95 15.86
N GLU A 213 -7.91 -3.57 15.67
CA GLU A 213 -8.91 -3.45 16.75
C GLU A 213 -9.29 -4.81 17.34
N ARG A 214 -9.55 -5.81 16.50
CA ARG A 214 -10.11 -7.13 16.90
C ARG A 214 -9.11 -8.01 17.62
N VAL A 215 -7.85 -7.97 17.18
CA VAL A 215 -6.85 -8.92 17.65
C VAL A 215 -6.47 -8.60 19.10
N SER A 216 -6.61 -9.62 19.94
CA SER A 216 -6.06 -9.61 21.29
C SER A 216 -4.55 -9.83 21.25
N SER A 217 -3.82 -9.28 22.22
CA SER A 217 -2.36 -9.46 22.31
C SER A 217 -2.01 -10.95 22.34
N GLY A 218 -1.20 -11.43 21.38
CA GLY A 218 -0.72 -12.82 21.32
C GLY A 218 -1.33 -13.72 20.23
N GLU A 219 -2.37 -13.28 19.50
CA GLU A 219 -2.82 -13.99 18.30
C GLU A 219 -1.89 -13.63 17.12
N CYS A 220 -2.23 -12.56 16.38
CA CYS A 220 -1.44 -12.08 15.24
C CYS A 220 -0.42 -11.00 15.62
N PHE A 221 -0.66 -10.28 16.72
CA PHE A 221 0.18 -9.16 17.13
C PHE A 221 0.75 -9.40 18.51
N ARG A 222 2.07 -9.55 18.58
CA ARG A 222 2.87 -9.61 19.80
C ARG A 222 3.21 -8.19 20.26
N PRO A 223 3.15 -7.87 21.55
CA PRO A 223 3.38 -6.51 22.04
C PRO A 223 4.84 -6.05 21.84
N ASP A 224 5.78 -6.99 21.77
CA ASP A 224 7.24 -6.81 21.67
C ASP A 224 7.80 -7.02 20.25
N ALA A 225 6.94 -7.08 19.24
CA ALA A 225 7.32 -7.25 17.83
C ALA A 225 7.04 -6.00 17.00
N ALA A 226 7.88 -5.73 16.00
CA ALA A 226 7.55 -4.77 14.95
C ALA A 226 6.36 -5.27 14.12
N LEU A 227 5.56 -4.35 13.59
CA LEU A 227 4.45 -4.65 12.70
C LEU A 227 4.76 -4.19 11.27
N ALA A 228 4.73 -5.14 10.34
CA ALA A 228 4.73 -4.88 8.91
C ALA A 228 3.34 -5.22 8.33
N MET A 229 2.70 -4.28 7.67
CA MET A 229 1.48 -4.55 6.89
C MET A 229 1.84 -4.61 5.42
N VAL A 230 1.37 -5.61 4.67
CA VAL A 230 1.60 -5.71 3.23
C VAL A 230 0.26 -5.81 2.53
N ILE A 231 -0.10 -4.78 1.79
CA ILE A 231 -1.36 -4.71 1.03
C ILE A 231 -1.08 -5.14 -0.41
N VAL A 232 -1.85 -6.09 -0.93
CA VAL A 232 -1.73 -6.58 -2.31
C VAL A 232 -3.10 -6.49 -2.99
N THR A 233 -3.23 -5.63 -4.00
CA THR A 233 -4.52 -5.29 -4.64
C THR A 233 -4.32 -4.60 -6.00
N ASP A 234 -5.20 -4.87 -6.95
CA ASP A 234 -5.35 -4.15 -8.22
C ASP A 234 -6.35 -2.98 -8.13
N GLU A 235 -6.93 -2.75 -6.95
CA GLU A 235 -7.80 -1.62 -6.62
C GLU A 235 -7.08 -0.57 -5.73
N ASP A 236 -7.72 0.59 -5.58
CA ASP A 236 -7.46 1.55 -4.50
C ASP A 236 -8.46 1.35 -3.36
N GLN A 237 -8.33 2.13 -2.29
CA GLN A 237 -9.30 2.12 -1.18
C GLN A 237 -10.71 2.46 -1.67
N LYS A 238 -11.67 1.56 -1.44
CA LYS A 238 -13.03 1.60 -2.00
C LYS A 238 -13.02 1.70 -3.54
N SER A 239 -12.33 0.74 -4.16
CA SER A 239 -12.11 0.63 -5.60
C SER A 239 -11.26 1.74 -6.19
N CYS A 240 -11.76 2.97 -6.31
CA CYS A 240 -11.05 4.05 -7.01
C CYS A 240 -10.61 5.20 -6.10
N GLY A 241 -10.59 4.99 -4.77
CA GLY A 241 -10.14 6.02 -3.85
C GLY A 241 -11.02 7.26 -3.85
N GLY A 242 -12.32 7.10 -4.11
CA GLY A 242 -13.27 8.21 -4.22
C GLY A 242 -13.02 9.16 -5.40
N ARG A 243 -12.32 8.73 -6.46
CA ARG A 243 -11.96 9.59 -7.61
C ARG A 243 -12.69 9.28 -8.92
N CYS A 244 -13.49 8.21 -8.98
CA CYS A 244 -14.19 7.77 -10.20
C CYS A 244 -15.09 8.83 -10.87
N MET A 245 -15.52 9.87 -10.14
CA MET A 245 -16.44 10.89 -10.66
C MET A 245 -15.76 12.17 -11.15
N THR A 246 -14.53 12.47 -10.72
CA THR A 246 -13.97 13.83 -10.82
C THR A 246 -12.71 13.92 -11.67
N LYS A 247 -12.10 12.80 -12.07
CA LYS A 247 -10.84 12.79 -12.82
C LYS A 247 -10.81 11.76 -13.97
N PRO A 248 -11.54 11.99 -15.06
CA PRO A 248 -11.54 11.10 -16.23
C PRO A 248 -10.20 11.09 -16.99
N ASP A 249 -9.25 11.98 -16.67
CA ASP A 249 -7.90 12.04 -17.24
C ASP A 249 -6.92 11.11 -16.51
N GLU A 250 -6.96 11.07 -15.17
CA GLU A 250 -6.26 10.05 -14.37
C GLU A 250 -6.88 8.65 -14.52
N LEU A 251 -8.15 8.58 -14.93
CA LEU A 251 -8.93 7.36 -15.15
C LEU A 251 -9.47 7.29 -16.59
N ALA A 252 -8.67 7.70 -17.58
CA ALA A 252 -9.11 7.57 -18.97
C ALA A 252 -9.41 6.10 -19.23
N PRO A 253 -10.70 5.72 -19.45
CA PRO A 253 -11.10 4.33 -19.54
C PRO A 253 -10.19 3.56 -20.48
N TYR A 254 -9.92 2.29 -20.17
CA TYR A 254 -9.30 1.43 -21.17
C TYR A 254 -10.13 1.50 -22.47
N PRO A 255 -9.50 1.67 -23.65
CA PRO A 255 -10.23 1.82 -24.90
C PRO A 255 -11.27 0.72 -25.09
N GLY A 256 -12.56 1.11 -25.13
CA GLY A 256 -13.68 0.19 -25.29
C GLY A 256 -14.45 -0.16 -24.01
N ARG A 257 -14.00 0.27 -22.82
CA ARG A 257 -14.79 0.12 -21.59
C ARG A 257 -15.75 1.31 -21.39
N PRO A 258 -17.05 1.09 -21.12
CA PRO A 258 -17.97 2.17 -20.80
C PRO A 258 -17.55 2.92 -19.52
N LEU A 259 -17.66 4.25 -19.52
CA LEU A 259 -17.41 5.07 -18.32
C LEU A 259 -18.30 4.63 -17.13
N THR A 260 -19.47 4.07 -17.41
CA THR A 260 -20.41 3.55 -16.40
C THR A 260 -19.81 2.45 -15.52
N ASP A 261 -18.88 1.66 -16.04
CA ASP A 261 -18.20 0.60 -15.29
C ASP A 261 -17.36 1.18 -14.14
N TYR A 262 -16.88 2.41 -14.29
CA TYR A 262 -16.10 3.13 -13.29
C TYR A 262 -17.01 3.95 -12.38
N THR A 263 -18.01 4.66 -12.93
CA THR A 263 -18.90 5.48 -12.09
C THR A 263 -19.71 4.63 -11.10
N ASN A 264 -20.05 3.39 -11.46
CA ASN A 264 -20.72 2.45 -10.56
C ASN A 264 -19.85 2.00 -9.38
N GLN A 265 -18.53 2.18 -9.48
CA GLN A 265 -17.57 1.87 -8.43
C GLN A 265 -17.25 3.05 -7.53
N TYR A 266 -17.76 4.25 -7.86
CA TYR A 266 -17.60 5.39 -6.97
C TYR A 266 -18.20 5.11 -5.60
N ARG A 267 -17.37 5.27 -4.56
CA ARG A 267 -17.81 5.28 -3.17
C ARG A 267 -17.11 6.45 -2.47
N PRO A 268 -17.84 7.29 -1.73
CA PRO A 268 -17.21 8.38 -0.99
C PRO A 268 -16.33 7.80 0.12
N LEU A 269 -15.16 8.42 0.28
CA LEU A 269 -14.26 8.14 1.39
C LEU A 269 -14.78 8.79 2.66
N ASN A 270 -14.42 8.20 3.79
CA ASN A 270 -14.60 8.75 5.13
C ASN A 270 -13.26 8.68 5.88
N GLN A 271 -13.26 9.11 7.14
CA GLN A 271 -12.04 9.18 7.95
C GLN A 271 -11.35 7.81 8.12
N ASN A 272 -12.08 6.70 8.19
CA ASN A 272 -11.50 5.37 8.35
C ASN A 272 -10.80 4.84 7.08
N ASP A 273 -11.04 5.47 5.93
CA ASP A 273 -10.35 5.16 4.68
C ASP A 273 -8.96 5.82 4.61
N ASN A 274 -8.66 6.73 5.53
CA ASN A 274 -7.45 7.53 5.54
C ASN A 274 -6.27 6.78 6.21
N PRO A 275 -5.12 6.55 5.54
CA PRO A 275 -3.95 5.89 6.11
C PRO A 275 -3.43 6.51 7.41
N GLN A 276 -3.51 7.84 7.56
CA GLN A 276 -3.14 8.54 8.77
C GLN A 276 -4.00 8.09 9.98
N THR A 277 -5.26 7.74 9.73
CA THR A 277 -6.15 7.21 10.78
C THR A 277 -5.71 5.82 11.22
N LEU A 278 -5.26 4.96 10.30
CA LEU A 278 -4.69 3.66 10.63
C LEU A 278 -3.39 3.80 11.44
N VAL A 279 -2.47 4.68 11.00
CA VAL A 279 -1.23 4.98 11.74
C VAL A 279 -1.54 5.46 13.16
N ALA A 280 -2.45 6.41 13.31
CA ALA A 280 -2.87 6.93 14.61
C ALA A 280 -3.48 5.83 15.50
N LYS A 281 -4.30 4.94 14.95
CA LYS A 281 -4.85 3.79 15.70
C LYS A 281 -3.76 2.84 16.19
N ILE A 282 -2.77 2.53 15.34
CA ILE A 282 -1.64 1.68 15.70
C ILE A 282 -0.81 2.33 16.80
N GLN A 283 -0.47 3.62 16.66
CA GLN A 283 0.28 4.36 17.68
C GLN A 283 -0.49 4.48 19.00
N ALA A 284 -1.81 4.69 18.95
CA ALA A 284 -2.64 4.72 20.16
C ALA A 284 -2.67 3.35 20.87
N LYS A 285 -2.74 2.26 20.11
CA LYS A 285 -2.78 0.89 20.68
C LYS A 285 -1.40 0.42 21.14
N TRP A 286 -0.36 0.74 20.40
CA TRP A 286 1.03 0.35 20.65
C TRP A 286 2.00 1.51 20.40
N PRO A 287 2.15 2.45 21.34
CA PRO A 287 2.93 3.68 21.15
C PRO A 287 4.39 3.49 20.76
N GLN A 288 4.98 2.36 21.15
CA GLN A 288 6.40 2.07 20.92
C GLN A 288 6.62 0.99 19.86
N LYS A 289 5.55 0.46 19.24
CA LYS A 289 5.68 -0.60 18.25
C LYS A 289 6.17 -0.01 16.93
N PRO A 290 7.32 -0.45 16.40
CA PRO A 290 7.75 -0.05 15.06
C PRO A 290 6.70 -0.51 14.05
N PHE A 291 6.24 0.40 13.20
CA PHE A 291 5.22 0.13 12.19
C PHE A 291 5.70 0.52 10.80
N THR A 292 5.49 -0.36 9.82
CA THR A 292 5.71 -0.07 8.40
C THR A 292 4.57 -0.65 7.57
N GLY A 293 4.02 0.14 6.65
CA GLY A 293 2.99 -0.30 5.71
C GLY A 293 3.56 -0.38 4.28
N HIS A 294 3.48 -1.56 3.68
CA HIS A 294 3.93 -1.84 2.33
C HIS A 294 2.71 -2.01 1.41
N SER A 295 2.91 -1.74 0.13
CA SER A 295 1.89 -1.91 -0.90
C SER A 295 2.48 -2.63 -2.10
N ILE A 296 1.70 -3.50 -2.74
CA ILE A 296 1.94 -4.03 -4.07
C ILE A 296 0.63 -3.77 -4.83
N SER A 297 0.65 -2.74 -5.68
CA SER A 297 -0.54 -2.28 -6.39
C SER A 297 -0.17 -1.71 -7.76
N ILE A 298 -1.17 -1.23 -8.50
CA ILE A 298 -0.92 -0.45 -9.72
C ILE A 298 -0.30 0.88 -9.31
N LEU A 299 0.98 1.07 -9.63
CA LEU A 299 1.73 2.28 -9.25
C LEU A 299 1.13 3.53 -9.91
N ARG A 300 1.12 4.65 -9.18
CA ARG A 300 0.63 5.93 -9.72
C ARG A 300 1.32 6.25 -11.04
N ASN A 301 0.52 6.59 -12.05
CA ASN A 301 0.97 6.92 -13.41
C ASN A 301 1.62 5.77 -14.21
N ASP A 302 1.60 4.53 -13.71
CA ASP A 302 2.01 3.36 -14.52
C ASP A 302 0.87 2.95 -15.46
N ARG A 303 0.72 3.71 -16.55
CA ARG A 303 -0.35 3.53 -17.52
C ARG A 303 -0.32 2.15 -18.18
N ALA A 304 0.87 1.60 -18.41
CA ALA A 304 1.01 0.29 -19.02
C ALA A 304 0.48 -0.82 -18.09
N CYS A 305 0.80 -0.74 -16.79
CA CYS A 305 0.23 -1.66 -15.81
C CYS A 305 -1.28 -1.50 -15.67
N TYR A 306 -1.75 -0.26 -15.56
CA TYR A 306 -3.18 0.05 -15.51
C TYR A 306 -3.93 -0.55 -16.70
N ASP A 307 -3.51 -0.28 -17.93
CA ASP A 307 -4.16 -0.80 -19.13
C ASP A 307 -4.11 -2.34 -19.22
N ALA A 308 -3.06 -2.96 -18.68
CA ALA A 308 -2.95 -4.42 -18.66
C ALA A 308 -3.92 -5.08 -17.67
N GLN A 309 -4.09 -4.48 -16.49
CA GLN A 309 -5.03 -4.96 -15.46
C GLN A 309 -6.47 -4.62 -15.85
N ASP A 310 -6.71 -3.40 -16.34
CA ASP A 310 -8.05 -2.90 -16.64
C ASP A 310 -8.72 -3.58 -17.85
N LYS A 311 -7.91 -4.27 -18.68
CA LYS A 311 -8.36 -4.95 -19.90
C LYS A 311 -9.47 -5.97 -19.65
N ASP A 312 -9.33 -6.78 -18.60
CA ASP A 312 -10.25 -7.89 -18.33
C ASP A 312 -11.26 -7.51 -17.23
N HIS A 313 -10.84 -6.76 -16.22
CA HIS A 313 -11.66 -6.30 -15.10
C HIS A 313 -11.31 -4.85 -14.76
N PRO A 314 -12.23 -4.01 -14.26
CA PRO A 314 -11.87 -2.67 -13.86
C PRO A 314 -10.75 -2.69 -12.82
N ALA A 315 -9.73 -1.87 -13.03
CA ALA A 315 -8.60 -1.77 -12.13
C ALA A 315 -8.30 -0.31 -11.79
N PHE A 316 -7.56 -0.06 -10.70
CA PHE A 316 -7.31 1.30 -10.23
C PHE A 316 -5.90 1.47 -9.68
N TYR A 317 -5.34 2.64 -9.92
CA TYR A 317 -4.11 3.07 -9.24
C TYR A 317 -4.31 3.08 -7.74
N GLY A 318 -3.43 2.42 -6.99
CA GLY A 318 -3.53 2.32 -5.53
C GLY A 318 -3.05 3.59 -4.82
N HIS A 319 -3.60 4.78 -5.10
CA HIS A 319 -3.10 6.04 -4.55
C HIS A 319 -3.12 6.09 -3.02
N ILE A 320 -4.23 5.71 -2.40
CA ILE A 320 -4.40 5.77 -0.93
C ILE A 320 -3.59 4.64 -0.28
N ILE A 321 -3.56 3.48 -0.91
CA ILE A 321 -2.76 2.35 -0.42
C ILE A 321 -1.26 2.67 -0.48
N GLN A 322 -0.80 3.32 -1.55
CA GLN A 322 0.59 3.77 -1.68
C GLN A 322 0.93 4.92 -0.72
N SER A 323 -0.03 5.77 -0.34
CA SER A 323 0.26 6.81 0.64
C SER A 323 0.50 6.25 2.04
N LEU A 324 -0.07 5.08 2.39
CA LEU A 324 0.35 4.36 3.61
C LEU A 324 1.85 4.02 3.56
N SER A 325 2.33 3.54 2.41
CA SER A 325 3.76 3.27 2.23
C SER A 325 4.61 4.54 2.30
N ASP A 326 4.16 5.63 1.68
CA ASP A 326 4.88 6.90 1.76
C ASP A 326 5.00 7.41 3.19
N ILE A 327 3.92 7.41 3.97
CA ILE A 327 3.92 7.97 5.34
C ILE A 327 4.56 7.07 6.39
N THR A 328 4.86 5.81 6.06
CA THR A 328 5.48 4.85 6.99
C THR A 328 6.87 4.38 6.56
N ASP A 329 7.45 5.00 5.50
CA ASP A 329 8.71 4.58 4.87
C ASP A 329 8.70 3.10 4.43
N GLY A 330 7.55 2.70 3.88
CA GLY A 330 7.30 1.38 3.34
C GLY A 330 7.71 1.24 1.87
N ILE A 331 7.60 0.00 1.38
CA ILE A 331 7.90 -0.33 -0.02
C ILE A 331 6.63 -0.17 -0.84
N LYS A 332 6.73 0.52 -1.97
CA LYS A 332 5.71 0.57 -3.02
C LYS A 332 6.11 -0.36 -4.14
N GLY A 333 5.36 -1.44 -4.25
CA GLY A 333 5.51 -2.48 -5.23
C GLY A 333 4.57 -2.33 -6.41
N ASN A 334 5.00 -2.85 -7.56
CA ASN A 334 4.21 -2.93 -8.78
C ASN A 334 3.56 -4.31 -8.91
N ILE A 335 2.23 -4.32 -8.97
CA ILE A 335 1.44 -5.54 -9.16
C ILE A 335 1.66 -6.20 -10.53
N CYS A 336 2.02 -5.42 -11.55
CA CYS A 336 2.31 -5.90 -12.90
C CYS A 336 3.74 -6.41 -13.09
N ALA A 337 4.55 -6.47 -12.03
CA ALA A 337 5.86 -7.10 -12.12
C ALA A 337 5.72 -8.56 -12.58
N ALA A 338 6.70 -9.04 -13.36
CA ALA A 338 6.71 -10.42 -13.86
C ALA A 338 6.68 -11.45 -12.71
N ASP A 339 7.35 -11.13 -11.59
CA ASP A 339 7.20 -11.79 -10.30
C ASP A 339 7.40 -10.78 -9.15
N TYR A 340 7.17 -11.23 -7.91
CA TYR A 340 7.30 -10.38 -6.71
C TYR A 340 8.60 -10.60 -5.93
N ALA A 341 9.60 -11.31 -6.48
CA ALA A 341 10.79 -11.70 -5.74
C ALA A 341 11.59 -10.50 -5.20
N SER A 342 11.88 -9.51 -6.06
CA SER A 342 12.64 -8.30 -5.68
C SER A 342 11.88 -7.45 -4.65
N GLN A 343 10.57 -7.36 -4.81
CA GLN A 343 9.69 -6.54 -3.99
C GLN A 343 9.53 -7.15 -2.59
N LEU A 344 9.31 -8.47 -2.51
CA LEU A 344 9.22 -9.19 -1.24
C LEU A 344 10.57 -9.25 -0.51
N THR A 345 11.68 -9.33 -1.24
CA THR A 345 13.02 -9.17 -0.67
C THR A 345 13.18 -7.78 -0.04
N ALA A 346 12.80 -6.72 -0.77
CA ALA A 346 12.88 -5.34 -0.27
C ALA A 346 11.96 -5.10 0.94
N ILE A 347 10.75 -5.68 0.93
CA ILE A 347 9.84 -5.66 2.07
C ILE A 347 10.50 -6.33 3.28
N GLY A 348 11.07 -7.53 3.12
CA GLY A 348 11.79 -8.22 4.19
C GLY A 348 12.96 -7.39 4.75
N GLN A 349 13.76 -6.77 3.88
CA GLN A 349 14.87 -5.92 4.28
C GLN A 349 14.39 -4.69 5.05
N ARG A 350 13.29 -4.07 4.61
CA ARG A 350 12.67 -2.94 5.30
C ARG A 350 12.09 -3.35 6.65
N THR A 351 11.46 -4.52 6.74
CA THR A 351 10.98 -5.09 8.02
C THR A 351 12.15 -5.27 8.99
N VAL A 352 13.25 -5.89 8.56
CA VAL A 352 14.48 -6.03 9.37
C VAL A 352 15.00 -4.68 9.82
N THR A 353 15.10 -3.71 8.92
CA THR A 353 15.60 -2.36 9.24
C THR A 353 14.70 -1.65 10.23
N SER A 354 13.38 -1.87 10.17
CA SER A 354 12.41 -1.28 11.09
C SER A 354 12.54 -1.77 12.53
N LEU A 355 13.09 -2.98 12.76
CA LEU A 355 13.35 -3.53 14.10
C LEU A 355 14.34 -2.67 14.90
N GLY A 356 15.28 -2.01 14.20
CA GLY A 356 16.27 -1.11 14.78
C GLY A 356 15.84 0.36 14.73
N SER A 357 14.54 0.65 14.76
CA SER A 357 14.02 2.03 14.70
C SER A 357 13.03 2.33 15.82
N VAL A 358 12.88 3.61 16.16
CA VAL A 358 11.79 4.11 16.99
C VAL A 358 10.94 5.08 16.20
N THR A 359 9.62 5.00 16.39
CA THR A 359 8.65 5.88 15.72
C THR A 359 8.31 7.06 16.62
N LEU A 360 8.49 8.26 16.09
CA LEU A 360 8.10 9.54 16.68
C LEU A 360 6.62 9.81 16.41
N ARG A 361 6.05 10.79 17.13
CA ARG A 361 4.65 11.17 16.96
C ARG A 361 4.37 11.84 15.61
N CYS A 362 5.38 12.46 15.02
CA CYS A 362 5.30 13.17 13.74
C CYS A 362 6.64 13.07 13.02
N ALA A 363 6.67 13.46 11.74
CA ALA A 363 7.91 13.84 11.10
C ALA A 363 8.39 15.19 11.69
N PRO A 364 9.53 15.22 12.40
CA PRO A 364 9.97 16.40 13.10
C PRO A 364 10.43 17.49 12.12
N SER A 365 10.09 18.75 12.40
CA SER A 365 10.70 19.90 11.72
C SER A 365 12.13 20.16 12.22
N SER A 366 12.42 19.80 13.47
CA SER A 366 13.75 19.80 14.07
C SER A 366 13.88 18.69 15.10
N VAL A 367 15.10 18.16 15.26
CA VAL A 367 15.47 17.25 16.35
C VAL A 367 16.56 17.92 17.16
N GLU A 368 16.26 18.25 18.41
CA GLU A 368 17.17 18.98 19.27
C GLU A 368 18.17 18.03 19.95
N LYS A 369 17.73 16.84 20.36
CA LYS A 369 18.58 15.89 21.08
C LYS A 369 18.13 14.44 20.94
N ILE A 370 19.11 13.54 20.78
CA ILE A 370 18.91 12.09 20.90
C ILE A 370 19.89 11.56 21.94
N GLU A 371 19.38 10.98 23.03
CA GLU A 371 20.17 10.33 24.08
C GLU A 371 19.95 8.82 24.04
N ILE A 372 21.04 8.05 24.03
CA ILE A 372 21.02 6.58 23.98
C ILE A 372 21.73 6.05 25.23
N THR A 373 21.04 5.29 26.08
CA THR A 373 21.58 4.79 27.36
C THR A 373 21.21 3.32 27.63
N PRO A 374 22.18 2.39 27.70
CA PRO A 374 23.59 2.55 27.30
C PRO A 374 23.74 2.56 25.78
N ASN A 375 24.82 3.17 25.27
CA ASN A 375 25.23 3.08 23.86
C ASN A 375 26.54 2.27 23.70
N PRO A 376 26.54 0.97 24.03
CA PRO A 376 27.77 0.18 24.07
C PRO A 376 28.40 -0.03 22.69
N ASN A 377 27.59 0.03 21.62
CA ASN A 377 28.03 -0.24 20.25
C ASN A 377 28.32 1.05 19.45
N GLY A 378 28.23 2.22 20.08
CA GLY A 378 28.42 3.50 19.39
C GLY A 378 27.41 3.74 18.27
N SER A 379 26.17 3.25 18.42
CA SER A 379 25.10 3.40 17.44
C SER A 379 24.88 4.87 17.10
N VAL A 380 24.85 5.16 15.80
CA VAL A 380 24.62 6.50 15.26
C VAL A 380 23.15 6.62 14.88
N PRO A 381 22.38 7.55 15.49
CA PRO A 381 20.99 7.78 15.10
C PRO A 381 20.92 8.55 13.77
N THR A 382 19.98 8.16 12.90
CA THR A 382 19.62 8.89 11.68
C THR A 382 18.11 9.10 11.66
N VAL A 383 17.67 10.33 11.42
CA VAL A 383 16.24 10.68 11.36
C VAL A 383 15.78 10.66 9.91
N ALA A 384 14.71 9.93 9.62
CA ALA A 384 14.08 9.93 8.30
C ALA A 384 12.56 9.77 8.46
N GLY A 385 11.80 10.75 7.97
CA GLY A 385 10.36 10.84 8.23
C GLY A 385 10.09 10.99 9.72
N ASP A 386 9.16 10.20 10.25
CA ASP A 386 8.83 10.12 11.67
C ASP A 386 9.65 9.05 12.42
N LYS A 387 10.75 8.54 11.84
CA LYS A 387 11.54 7.46 12.44
C LYS A 387 12.95 7.90 12.78
N VAL A 388 13.47 7.33 13.86
CA VAL A 388 14.91 7.36 14.20
C VAL A 388 15.47 5.96 14.03
N TYR A 389 16.37 5.81 13.08
CA TYR A 389 17.09 4.58 12.78
C TYR A 389 18.43 4.54 13.51
N PHE A 390 18.88 3.36 13.94
CA PHE A 390 20.16 3.20 14.62
C PHE A 390 21.07 2.23 13.84
N ASN A 391 22.29 2.66 13.55
CA ASN A 391 23.31 1.82 12.93
C ASN A 391 24.63 1.85 13.74
N PRO A 392 25.11 0.71 14.28
CA PRO A 392 24.43 -0.60 14.32
C PRO A 392 23.11 -0.56 15.13
N PRO A 393 22.23 -1.56 14.98
CA PRO A 393 21.00 -1.66 15.78
C PRO A 393 21.30 -1.62 17.28
N LEU A 394 20.40 -0.99 18.05
CA LEU A 394 20.55 -0.87 19.49
C LEU A 394 20.35 -2.23 20.19
N PRO A 395 21.14 -2.54 21.23
CA PRO A 395 20.88 -3.69 22.08
C PRO A 395 19.54 -3.61 22.81
N GLU A 396 19.05 -4.78 23.19
CA GLU A 396 17.87 -4.92 24.04
C GLU A 396 18.01 -4.16 25.37
N GLY A 397 16.92 -3.53 25.80
CA GLY A 397 16.89 -2.74 27.04
C GLY A 397 17.53 -1.35 26.94
N THR A 398 18.15 -0.99 25.80
CA THR A 398 18.66 0.37 25.59
C THR A 398 17.51 1.38 25.64
N LYS A 399 17.68 2.44 26.43
CA LYS A 399 16.76 3.56 26.52
C LYS A 399 17.15 4.61 25.50
N VAL A 400 16.18 5.08 24.73
CA VAL A 400 16.34 6.20 23.80
C VAL A 400 15.43 7.33 24.24
N LYS A 401 15.99 8.51 24.43
CA LYS A 401 15.22 9.75 24.59
C LYS A 401 15.42 10.62 23.36
N VAL A 402 14.32 11.07 22.75
CA VAL A 402 14.32 11.97 21.59
C VAL A 402 13.55 13.23 21.96
N ASP A 403 14.24 14.36 21.92
CA ASP A 403 13.65 15.70 22.01
C ASP A 403 13.57 16.26 20.57
N TYR A 404 12.35 16.60 20.13
CA TYR A 404 12.04 17.03 18.76
C TYR A 404 10.86 18.00 18.71
N THR A 405 10.70 18.72 17.59
CA THR A 405 9.59 19.65 17.35
C THR A 405 8.74 19.19 16.16
N CYS A 406 7.41 19.23 16.29
CA CYS A 406 6.44 18.98 15.22
C CYS A 406 5.81 20.28 14.71
N MET A 407 5.32 20.29 13.47
CA MET A 407 4.42 21.34 12.96
C MET A 407 2.98 20.81 12.99
N GLU A 408 2.20 21.28 13.96
CA GLU A 408 0.78 20.89 14.12
C GLU A 408 -0.17 22.00 13.72
#